data_AF-A0A2V1D1H7-F1
#
_entry.id   AF-A0A2V1D1H7-F1
#
_cell.length_a   1.000
_cell.length_b   1.000
_cell.length_c   1.000
_cell.angle_alpha   90.00
_cell.angle_beta   90.00
_cell.angle_gamma   90.00
#
_symmetry.space_group_name_H-M   'P 1'
#
loop_
_entity.id
_entity.type
_entity.pdbx_description
1 polymer ?
#
loop_
_entity_poly.entity_id
_entity_poly.type
_entity_poly.pdbx_seq_one_letter_code
_entity_poly.pdbx_strand_id
1 'polypeptide(L)'
;MSSTAPNLSNWCRIAPEGSSIQHIPDLDSLRRHLSEGAVLVAFDTESYGHFHKDRLRPTGEASELGFAALQWPRPALRLNVPCKDFAYGNGVELLTVQLQQRTCKSLERTTSPIKHVNGLEETKQNIYQFLPESTKVKVILVGYHLSTEFRWIAMNCPALIKSFAAWVDVQELVMQQHAPRSTDTPSRQVSLKAALHAMGLAISPNTHKQHRAANDASRTLQLLSGFLMSRPFTPTPSHHPHSESGVHESALLVASIPESRKPEEV
;
A
#
# COMPACT_ATOMS: atom_id res chain seq x y z
N MET A 1 -25.60 4.21 -16.04
CA MET A 1 -24.35 4.66 -16.69
C MET A 1 -23.29 3.60 -16.44
N SER A 2 -22.88 2.88 -17.48
CA SER A 2 -21.89 1.80 -17.38
C SER A 2 -20.50 2.43 -17.37
N SER A 3 -19.87 2.50 -16.19
CA SER A 3 -18.47 2.90 -16.05
C SER A 3 -17.61 1.69 -16.40
N THR A 4 -17.13 1.64 -17.63
CA THR A 4 -16.07 0.71 -18.03
C THR A 4 -14.79 1.16 -17.33
N ALA A 5 -14.34 0.37 -16.34
CA ALA A 5 -13.05 0.60 -15.69
C ALA A 5 -11.94 0.60 -16.76
N PRO A 6 -11.06 1.62 -16.80
CA PRO A 6 -10.04 1.71 -17.85
C PRO A 6 -9.06 0.55 -17.75
N ASN A 7 -8.73 -0.04 -18.90
CA ASN A 7 -7.69 -1.07 -19.05
C ASN A 7 -6.37 -0.59 -18.43
N LEU A 8 -5.72 -1.42 -17.61
CA LEU A 8 -4.50 -1.07 -16.85
C LEU A 8 -3.36 -0.57 -17.76
N SER A 9 -3.28 -1.05 -19.01
CA SER A 9 -2.32 -0.57 -20.02
C SER A 9 -2.56 0.88 -20.49
N ASN A 10 -3.74 1.44 -20.26
CA ASN A 10 -4.04 2.85 -20.52
C ASN A 10 -3.65 3.78 -19.37
N TRP A 11 -3.32 3.26 -18.17
CA TRP A 11 -2.96 4.14 -17.04
C TRP A 11 -1.56 4.75 -17.16
N CYS A 12 -0.65 4.13 -17.92
CA CYS A 12 0.57 4.80 -18.39
C CYS A 12 0.27 6.04 -19.26
N ARG A 13 -0.97 6.21 -19.74
CA ARG A 13 -1.47 7.41 -20.43
C ARG A 13 -2.34 8.32 -19.56
N ILE A 14 -2.59 7.97 -18.29
CA ILE A 14 -3.35 8.77 -17.32
C ILE A 14 -2.39 9.55 -16.38
N ALA A 15 -1.11 9.67 -16.75
CA ALA A 15 -0.40 10.86 -16.31
C ALA A 15 -1.24 12.07 -16.79
N PRO A 16 -1.71 12.96 -15.89
CA PRO A 16 -2.59 14.06 -16.28
C PRO A 16 -1.97 14.80 -17.47
N GLU A 17 -2.75 15.04 -18.52
CA GLU A 17 -2.26 15.61 -19.78
C GLU A 17 -1.35 16.82 -19.50
N GLY A 18 -0.09 16.74 -19.94
CA GLY A 18 0.94 17.76 -19.68
C GLY A 18 1.84 17.51 -18.45
N SER A 19 1.67 16.42 -17.70
CA SER A 19 2.65 16.00 -16.67
C SER A 19 3.78 15.20 -17.30
N SER A 20 5.01 15.67 -17.11
CA SER A 20 6.24 15.09 -17.66
C SER A 20 6.87 14.01 -16.77
N ILE A 21 6.10 13.43 -15.84
CA ILE A 21 6.64 12.43 -14.91
C ILE A 21 7.03 11.16 -15.67
N GLN A 22 8.30 10.76 -15.56
CA GLN A 22 8.82 9.62 -16.30
C GLN A 22 8.47 8.30 -15.60
N HIS A 23 7.91 7.34 -16.34
CA HIS A 23 7.79 5.96 -15.87
C HIS A 23 9.15 5.26 -15.91
N ILE A 24 9.50 4.57 -14.83
CA ILE A 24 10.69 3.73 -14.72
C ILE A 24 10.24 2.26 -14.79
N PRO A 25 10.42 1.58 -15.94
CA PRO A 25 9.84 0.26 -16.15
C PRO A 25 10.67 -0.87 -15.55
N ASP A 26 11.95 -0.66 -15.25
CA ASP A 26 12.88 -1.72 -14.87
C ASP A 26 13.94 -1.25 -13.85
N LEU A 27 14.63 -2.22 -13.23
CA LEU A 27 15.62 -1.96 -12.18
C LEU A 27 16.86 -1.20 -12.68
N ASP A 28 17.30 -1.41 -13.92
CA ASP A 28 18.49 -0.75 -14.45
C ASP A 28 18.21 0.71 -14.79
N SER A 29 17.02 0.97 -15.34
CA SER A 29 16.46 2.31 -15.48
C SER A 29 16.31 2.99 -14.12
N LEU A 30 15.83 2.30 -13.08
CA LEU A 30 15.73 2.86 -11.73
C LEU A 30 17.10 3.22 -11.17
N ARG A 31 18.10 2.34 -11.28
CA ARG A 31 19.47 2.60 -10.83
C ARG A 31 20.08 3.84 -11.50
N ARG A 32 19.82 4.05 -12.80
CA ARG A 32 20.24 5.28 -13.50
C ARG A 32 19.54 6.54 -12.99
N HIS A 33 18.31 6.40 -12.50
CA HIS A 33 17.55 7.52 -11.94
C HIS A 33 17.96 7.89 -10.52
N LEU A 34 18.50 6.93 -9.77
CA LEU A 34 18.99 7.07 -8.40
C LEU A 34 20.37 7.76 -8.39
N SER A 35 20.37 9.07 -8.58
CA SER A 35 21.54 9.92 -8.29
C SER A 35 21.82 9.99 -6.79
N GLU A 36 23.02 10.45 -6.41
CA GLU A 36 23.30 10.80 -5.02
C GLU A 36 22.26 11.79 -4.50
N GLY A 37 21.60 11.44 -3.40
CA GLY A 37 20.62 12.28 -2.72
C GLY A 37 19.18 12.15 -3.20
N ALA A 38 18.85 11.26 -4.15
CA ALA A 38 17.47 11.04 -4.56
C ALA A 38 16.58 10.59 -3.38
N VAL A 39 15.29 10.93 -3.40
CA VAL A 39 14.33 10.47 -2.38
C VAL A 39 13.27 9.60 -3.02
N LEU A 40 13.15 8.39 -2.51
CA LEU A 40 12.09 7.44 -2.85
C LEU A 40 10.89 7.69 -1.95
N VAL A 41 9.75 8.05 -2.52
CA VAL A 41 8.51 8.28 -1.76
C VAL A 41 7.48 7.23 -2.17
N ALA A 42 7.23 6.26 -1.30
CA ALA A 42 6.14 5.33 -1.50
C ALA A 42 4.80 5.96 -1.09
N PHE A 43 3.78 5.71 -1.89
CA PHE A 43 2.40 6.12 -1.63
C PHE A 43 1.48 4.91 -1.72
N ASP A 44 0.56 4.81 -0.77
CA ASP A 44 -0.46 3.77 -0.70
C ASP A 44 -1.76 4.38 -0.19
N THR A 45 -2.90 3.83 -0.61
CA THR A 45 -4.23 4.26 -0.19
C THR A 45 -5.05 3.10 0.36
N GLU A 46 -5.77 3.39 1.44
CA GLU A 46 -6.72 2.44 2.03
C GLU A 46 -8.14 2.97 1.83
N SER A 47 -9.00 2.17 1.19
CA SER A 47 -10.42 2.52 1.00
C SER A 47 -11.30 1.89 2.08
N TYR A 48 -12.43 2.53 2.35
CA TYR A 48 -13.44 1.93 3.22
C TYR A 48 -14.38 1.03 2.41
N GLY A 49 -14.67 -0.14 2.96
CA GLY A 49 -15.84 -0.91 2.55
C GLY A 49 -17.02 -0.51 3.43
N HIS A 50 -18.05 0.12 2.86
CA HIS A 50 -19.32 0.24 3.59
C HIS A 50 -19.99 -1.13 3.64
N PHE A 51 -20.34 -1.60 4.84
CA PHE A 51 -21.27 -2.71 4.97
C PHE A 51 -22.65 -2.21 4.56
N HIS A 52 -23.10 -2.61 3.38
CA HIS A 52 -24.48 -2.38 2.95
C HIS A 52 -25.16 -3.75 2.85
N LYS A 53 -26.11 -4.03 3.75
CA LYS A 53 -26.84 -5.32 3.84
C LYS A 53 -25.88 -6.53 3.94
N ASP A 54 -25.04 -6.55 4.98
CA ASP A 54 -24.05 -7.62 5.26
C ASP A 54 -23.01 -7.87 4.16
N ARG A 55 -22.92 -7.00 3.15
CA ARG A 55 -21.89 -7.04 2.13
C ARG A 55 -21.06 -5.77 2.18
N LEU A 56 -19.75 -5.93 2.39
CA LEU A 56 -18.77 -4.86 2.19
C LEU A 56 -18.80 -4.43 0.73
N ARG A 57 -19.28 -3.21 0.46
CA ARG A 57 -19.13 -2.53 -0.82
C ARG A 57 -18.03 -1.48 -0.68
N PRO A 58 -16.94 -1.57 -1.46
CA PRO A 58 -15.96 -0.49 -1.53
C PRO A 58 -16.67 0.79 -1.98
N THR A 59 -16.46 1.89 -1.27
CA THR A 59 -16.94 3.21 -1.74
C THR A 59 -16.13 3.71 -2.93
N GLY A 60 -14.94 3.16 -3.12
CA GLY A 60 -13.93 3.69 -4.04
C GLY A 60 -13.29 4.99 -3.54
N GLU A 61 -13.71 5.51 -2.39
CA GLU A 61 -13.11 6.67 -1.75
C GLU A 61 -12.00 6.22 -0.79
N ALA A 62 -10.87 6.92 -0.84
CA ALA A 62 -9.81 6.70 0.13
C ALA A 62 -10.28 7.15 1.52
N SER A 63 -9.98 6.34 2.52
CA SER A 63 -10.23 6.60 3.94
C SER A 63 -8.95 6.93 4.70
N GLU A 64 -7.81 6.47 4.18
CA GLU A 64 -6.47 6.74 4.72
C GLU A 64 -5.47 6.82 3.56
N LEU A 65 -4.55 7.76 3.68
CA LEU A 65 -3.43 7.96 2.76
C LEU A 65 -2.14 7.71 3.53
N GLY A 66 -1.25 6.92 2.93
CA GLY A 66 -0.01 6.51 3.56
C GLY A 66 1.19 6.85 2.71
N PHE A 67 2.16 7.54 3.31
CA PHE A 67 3.41 7.85 2.66
C PHE A 67 4.60 7.34 3.47
N ALA A 68 5.64 6.92 2.76
CA ALA A 68 6.93 6.60 3.32
C ALA A 68 8.03 7.22 2.46
N ALA A 69 9.00 7.91 3.05
CA ALA A 69 10.09 8.56 2.33
C ALA A 69 11.45 8.01 2.78
N LEU A 70 12.29 7.61 1.82
CA LEU A 70 13.63 7.09 2.05
C LEU A 70 14.63 7.82 1.17
N GLN A 71 15.64 8.43 1.79
CA GLN A 71 16.77 9.02 1.08
C GLN A 71 17.72 7.94 0.55
N TRP A 72 18.17 8.09 -0.69
CA TRP A 72 19.06 7.18 -1.40
C TRP A 72 20.35 7.90 -1.88
N PRO A 73 21.52 7.25 -1.89
CA PRO A 73 21.80 5.90 -1.38
C PRO A 73 21.78 5.84 0.15
N ARG A 74 21.50 4.64 0.68
CA ARG A 74 21.56 4.36 2.13
C ARG A 74 22.53 3.18 2.36
N PRO A 75 23.79 3.44 2.75
CA PRO A 75 24.84 2.41 2.79
C PRO A 75 24.60 1.22 3.74
N ALA A 76 23.70 1.36 4.72
CA ALA A 76 23.48 0.37 5.77
C ALA A 76 22.00 0.02 5.96
N LEU A 77 21.32 -0.36 4.87
CA LEU A 77 19.91 -0.74 4.95
C LEU A 77 19.69 -2.05 5.71
N ARG A 78 18.92 -1.97 6.79
CA ARG A 78 18.44 -3.11 7.55
C ARG A 78 17.18 -3.67 6.89
N LEU A 79 17.30 -4.74 6.12
CA LEU A 79 16.19 -5.30 5.35
C LEU A 79 15.47 -6.47 6.03
N ASN A 80 16.16 -7.30 6.80
CA ASN A 80 15.56 -8.42 7.54
C ASN A 80 15.05 -7.99 8.92
N VAL A 81 14.21 -6.97 8.95
CA VAL A 81 13.58 -6.49 10.19
C VAL A 81 12.09 -6.21 9.99
N PRO A 82 11.25 -6.26 11.04
CA PRO A 82 9.84 -5.89 10.94
C PRO A 82 9.68 -4.49 10.34
N CYS A 83 8.57 -4.20 9.66
CA CYS A 83 8.35 -2.90 8.98
C CYS A 83 8.62 -1.68 9.89
N LYS A 84 8.21 -1.73 11.16
CA LYS A 84 8.53 -0.67 12.15
C LYS A 84 10.03 -0.44 12.30
N ASP A 85 10.78 -1.52 12.43
CA ASP A 85 12.22 -1.50 12.65
C ASP A 85 12.96 -1.16 11.35
N PHE A 86 12.39 -1.52 10.19
CA PHE A 86 12.86 -1.08 8.88
C PHE A 86 12.75 0.43 8.80
N ALA A 87 11.58 1.00 9.14
CA ALA A 87 11.38 2.43 9.06
C ALA A 87 12.32 3.18 10.02
N TYR A 88 12.34 2.81 11.29
CA TYR A 88 13.19 3.45 12.30
C TYR A 88 14.68 3.28 11.99
N GLY A 89 15.13 2.05 11.72
CA GLY A 89 16.53 1.73 11.52
C GLY A 89 17.14 2.31 10.26
N ASN A 90 16.32 2.60 9.24
CA ASN A 90 16.78 3.15 7.97
C ASN A 90 16.49 4.64 7.81
N GLY A 91 15.87 5.29 8.81
CA GLY A 91 15.47 6.69 8.73
C GLY A 91 14.39 6.93 7.68
N VAL A 92 13.45 5.99 7.55
CA VAL A 92 12.27 6.19 6.69
C VAL A 92 11.29 7.09 7.43
N GLU A 93 10.98 8.23 6.85
CA GLU A 93 9.95 9.12 7.35
C GLU A 93 8.58 8.61 6.92
N LEU A 94 7.59 8.66 7.81
CA LEU A 94 6.27 8.13 7.56
C LEU A 94 5.20 9.20 7.83
N LEU A 95 4.21 9.27 6.95
CA LEU A 95 3.01 10.10 7.13
C LEU A 95 1.78 9.24 6.94
N THR A 96 0.87 9.29 7.91
CA THR A 96 -0.49 8.77 7.77
C THR A 96 -1.48 9.94 7.81
N VAL A 97 -2.26 10.13 6.75
CA VAL A 97 -3.39 11.07 6.75
C VAL A 97 -4.69 10.27 6.83
N GLN A 98 -5.45 10.47 7.90
CA GLN A 98 -6.78 9.89 8.05
C GLN A 98 -7.83 10.89 7.61
N LEU A 99 -8.62 10.47 6.62
CA LEU A 99 -9.76 11.24 6.13
C LEU A 99 -10.95 10.94 7.06
N GLN A 100 -11.78 11.96 7.35
CA GLN A 100 -12.82 11.98 8.40
C GLN A 100 -13.77 10.75 8.47
N GLN A 101 -13.81 9.87 7.47
CA GLN A 101 -14.63 8.67 7.45
C GLN A 101 -14.16 7.53 8.40
N ARG A 102 -13.10 7.70 9.20
CA ARG A 102 -12.56 6.67 10.12
C ARG A 102 -12.96 6.88 11.59
N THR A 103 -14.24 7.08 11.91
CA THR A 103 -14.70 7.18 13.31
C THR A 103 -14.89 5.83 14.03
N CYS A 104 -14.77 4.68 13.34
CA CYS A 104 -15.21 3.39 13.88
C CYS A 104 -14.12 2.30 14.08
N LYS A 105 -12.84 2.55 13.79
CA LYS A 105 -11.77 1.60 14.15
C LYS A 105 -11.11 2.07 15.44
N SER A 106 -10.91 1.13 16.37
CA SER A 106 -10.14 1.35 17.59
C SER A 106 -8.81 2.06 17.27
N LEU A 107 -8.34 2.91 18.19
CA LEU A 107 -7.04 3.59 18.13
C LEU A 107 -5.92 2.55 17.96
N GLU A 108 -5.61 2.20 16.72
CA GLU A 108 -4.60 1.21 16.39
C GLU A 108 -3.22 1.86 16.40
N ARG A 109 -2.24 1.13 16.96
CA ARG A 109 -0.83 1.53 17.03
C ARG A 109 -0.24 1.58 15.63
N THR A 110 -0.19 2.77 15.04
CA THR A 110 0.61 3.03 13.84
C THR A 110 2.08 3.18 14.23
N THR A 111 2.97 2.92 13.29
CA THR A 111 4.40 3.23 13.43
C THR A 111 4.70 4.72 13.21
N SER A 112 3.72 5.47 12.70
CA SER A 112 3.83 6.88 12.34
C SER A 112 2.77 7.75 13.02
N PRO A 113 3.03 9.07 13.17
CA PRO A 113 2.02 10.02 13.58
C PRO A 113 0.83 9.99 12.61
N ILE A 114 -0.39 9.99 13.17
CA ILE A 114 -1.62 10.10 12.40
C ILE A 114 -2.05 11.57 12.37
N LYS A 115 -2.23 12.11 11.17
CA LYS A 115 -2.84 13.41 10.94
C LYS A 115 -4.31 13.20 10.63
N HIS A 116 -5.18 13.61 11.54
CA HIS A 116 -6.61 13.67 11.30
C HIS A 116 -6.92 15.00 10.61
N VAL A 117 -7.50 14.95 9.43
CA VAL A 117 -7.74 16.14 8.62
C VAL A 117 -9.22 16.28 8.26
N ASN A 118 -9.69 17.53 8.25
CA ASN A 118 -11.10 17.88 8.07
C ASN A 118 -11.39 18.39 6.65
N GLY A 119 -10.71 17.85 5.65
CA GLY A 119 -10.95 18.19 4.25
C GLY A 119 -9.73 18.04 3.36
N LEU A 120 -9.95 18.31 2.08
CA LEU A 120 -8.95 18.12 1.04
C LEU A 120 -7.79 19.12 1.11
N GLU A 121 -8.05 20.39 1.44
CA GLU A 121 -6.97 21.39 1.51
C GLU A 121 -5.96 21.11 2.64
N GLU A 122 -6.45 20.74 3.82
CA GLU A 122 -5.60 20.33 4.93
C GLU A 122 -4.83 19.04 4.59
N THR A 123 -5.48 18.10 3.88
CA THR A 123 -4.82 16.90 3.34
C THR A 123 -3.65 17.28 2.45
N LYS A 124 -3.86 18.17 1.47
CA LYS A 124 -2.82 18.66 0.55
C LYS A 124 -1.68 19.31 1.31
N GLN A 125 -1.98 20.18 2.28
CA GLN A 125 -0.97 20.85 3.07
C GLN A 125 -0.08 19.86 3.84
N ASN A 126 -0.67 18.86 4.49
CA ASN A 126 0.09 17.82 5.19
C ASN A 126 0.98 17.02 4.24
N ILE A 127 0.50 16.71 3.02
CA ILE A 127 1.30 16.01 2.01
C ILE A 127 2.48 16.88 1.55
N TYR A 128 2.25 18.15 1.20
CA TYR A 128 3.33 19.04 0.76
C TYR A 128 4.36 19.36 1.84
N GLN A 129 3.95 19.38 3.12
CA GLN A 129 4.89 19.52 4.24
C GLN A 129 5.76 18.28 4.46
N PHE A 130 5.23 17.09 4.12
CA PHE A 130 5.97 15.84 4.21
C PHE A 130 6.93 15.64 3.03
N LEU A 131 6.54 16.05 1.83
CA LEU A 131 7.39 15.91 0.67
C LEU A 131 8.63 16.82 0.78
N PRO A 132 9.83 16.32 0.44
CA PRO A 132 11.01 17.16 0.36
C PRO A 132 10.81 18.20 -0.75
N GLU A 133 11.44 19.37 -0.58
CA GLU A 133 11.37 20.45 -1.56
C GLU A 133 11.97 19.99 -2.91
N SER A 134 11.11 19.74 -3.90
CA SER A 134 11.47 19.06 -5.16
C SER A 134 12.46 19.83 -6.03
N THR A 135 12.67 21.13 -5.76
CA THR A 135 13.65 21.98 -6.46
C THR A 135 15.09 21.61 -6.12
N LYS A 136 15.33 20.95 -4.98
CA LYS A 136 16.67 20.61 -4.48
C LYS A 136 17.01 19.14 -4.66
N VAL A 137 16.00 18.29 -4.75
CA VAL A 137 16.18 16.84 -4.71
C VAL A 137 15.24 16.15 -5.69
N LYS A 138 15.78 15.15 -6.40
CA LYS A 138 14.98 14.30 -7.27
C LYS A 138 14.10 13.38 -6.43
N VAL A 139 12.78 13.56 -6.52
CA VAL A 139 11.78 12.73 -5.83
C VAL A 139 11.20 11.73 -6.81
N ILE A 140 11.19 10.45 -6.44
CA ILE A 140 10.63 9.35 -7.23
C ILE A 140 9.41 8.79 -6.50
N LEU A 141 8.26 8.81 -7.14
CA LEU A 141 7.05 8.16 -6.63
C LEU A 141 7.20 6.64 -6.75
N VAL A 142 6.96 5.94 -5.65
CA VAL A 142 7.01 4.48 -5.59
C VAL A 142 5.60 4.00 -5.20
N GLY A 143 5.16 2.89 -5.76
CA GLY A 143 4.01 2.19 -5.22
C GLY A 143 3.99 0.73 -5.61
N TYR A 144 2.97 0.03 -5.14
CA TYR A 144 2.77 -1.38 -5.44
C TYR A 144 1.38 -1.52 -6.05
N HIS A 145 1.30 -1.57 -7.38
CA HIS A 145 0.04 -1.44 -8.12
C HIS A 145 -0.60 -0.04 -7.99
N LEU A 146 0.07 0.99 -8.52
CA LEU A 146 -0.24 2.43 -8.34
C LEU A 146 -1.59 2.91 -8.93
N SER A 147 -2.45 2.01 -9.41
CA SER A 147 -3.66 2.38 -10.15
C SER A 147 -4.64 3.19 -9.29
N THR A 148 -4.80 2.80 -8.01
CA THR A 148 -5.71 3.48 -7.07
C THR A 148 -5.12 4.82 -6.63
N GLU A 149 -3.82 4.85 -6.38
CA GLU A 149 -3.06 6.03 -5.97
C GLU A 149 -3.09 7.10 -7.07
N PHE A 150 -2.81 6.74 -8.33
CA PHE A 150 -2.90 7.67 -9.44
C PHE A 150 -4.31 8.19 -9.68
N ARG A 151 -5.32 7.32 -9.55
CA ARG A 151 -6.72 7.76 -9.60
C ARG A 151 -7.01 8.77 -8.50
N TRP A 152 -6.55 8.54 -7.28
CA TRP A 152 -6.72 9.48 -6.18
C TRP A 152 -6.03 10.82 -6.47
N ILE A 153 -4.78 10.80 -6.95
CA ILE A 153 -4.01 12.02 -7.33
C ILE A 153 -4.77 12.80 -8.40
N ALA A 154 -5.19 12.14 -9.48
CA ALA A 154 -5.87 12.77 -10.62
C ALA A 154 -7.19 13.44 -10.23
N MET A 155 -7.93 12.89 -9.25
CA MET A 155 -9.21 13.45 -8.82
C MET A 155 -9.05 14.52 -7.74
N ASN A 156 -8.12 14.35 -6.80
CA ASN A 156 -8.10 15.12 -5.55
C ASN A 156 -6.91 16.08 -5.46
N CYS A 157 -5.75 15.73 -6.03
CA CYS A 157 -4.57 16.59 -5.99
C CYS A 157 -3.71 16.46 -7.26
N PRO A 158 -4.19 16.90 -8.43
CA PRO A 158 -3.42 16.76 -9.67
C PRO A 158 -2.05 17.45 -9.63
N ALA A 159 -1.95 18.56 -8.88
CA ALA A 159 -0.70 19.28 -8.71
C ALA A 159 0.39 18.45 -7.99
N LEU A 160 0.00 17.45 -7.18
CA LEU A 160 0.93 16.59 -6.45
C LEU A 160 1.90 15.88 -7.39
N ILE A 161 1.45 15.50 -8.60
CA ILE A 161 2.28 14.79 -9.58
C ILE A 161 3.53 15.59 -9.97
N LYS A 162 3.46 16.93 -9.93
CA LYS A 162 4.58 17.83 -10.27
C LYS A 162 5.69 17.80 -9.21
N SER A 163 5.43 17.20 -8.05
CA SER A 163 6.43 17.02 -6.99
C SER A 163 7.39 15.86 -7.30
N PHE A 164 7.06 15.01 -8.28
CA PHE A 164 7.83 13.83 -8.63
C PHE A 164 8.46 13.98 -10.02
N ALA A 165 9.73 13.60 -10.12
CA ALA A 165 10.45 13.58 -11.40
C ALA A 165 10.16 12.30 -12.20
N ALA A 166 9.91 11.19 -11.49
CA ALA A 166 9.67 9.89 -12.06
C ALA A 166 8.79 9.04 -11.14
N TRP A 167 8.28 7.93 -11.64
CA TRP A 167 7.55 6.93 -10.85
C TRP A 167 7.95 5.50 -11.20
N VAL A 168 7.79 4.60 -10.25
CA VAL A 168 8.05 3.16 -10.39
C VAL A 168 6.96 2.36 -9.71
N ASP A 169 6.42 1.36 -10.42
CA ASP A 169 5.52 0.36 -9.85
C ASP A 169 6.30 -0.90 -9.50
N VAL A 170 6.43 -1.18 -8.20
CA VAL A 170 7.18 -2.33 -7.69
C VAL A 170 6.53 -3.65 -8.09
N GLN A 171 5.22 -3.69 -8.36
CA GLN A 171 4.57 -4.91 -8.85
C GLN A 171 5.07 -5.28 -10.26
N GLU A 172 5.34 -4.31 -11.13
CA GLU A 172 5.93 -4.57 -12.46
C GLU A 172 7.33 -5.19 -12.32
N LEU A 173 8.14 -4.68 -11.39
CA LEU A 173 9.47 -5.23 -11.09
C LEU A 173 9.36 -6.66 -10.54
N VAL A 174 8.42 -6.92 -9.62
CA VAL A 174 8.14 -8.26 -9.10
C VAL A 174 7.76 -9.22 -10.23
N MET A 175 6.91 -8.79 -11.16
CA MET A 175 6.47 -9.60 -12.29
C MET A 175 7.61 -9.95 -13.25
N GLN A 176 8.56 -9.04 -13.47
CA GLN A 176 9.76 -9.30 -14.27
C GLN A 176 10.66 -10.36 -13.64
N GLN A 177 10.72 -10.43 -12.31
CA GLN A 177 11.48 -11.47 -11.59
C GLN A 177 10.72 -12.80 -11.53
N HIS A 178 9.39 -12.77 -11.58
CA HIS A 178 8.53 -13.94 -11.52
C HIS A 178 8.35 -14.67 -12.84
N ALA A 179 8.46 -13.98 -13.98
CA ALA A 179 8.02 -14.49 -15.27
C ALA A 179 8.73 -15.81 -15.63
N PRO A 180 8.01 -16.94 -15.71
CA PRO A 180 8.52 -18.10 -16.43
C PRO A 180 8.61 -17.71 -17.90
N ARG A 181 9.67 -18.14 -18.60
CA ARG A 181 9.89 -17.87 -20.03
C ARG A 181 8.78 -18.38 -20.97
N SER A 182 7.71 -19.00 -20.45
CA SER A 182 6.57 -19.50 -21.23
C SER A 182 5.42 -18.49 -21.24
N THR A 183 5.01 -18.09 -22.43
CA THR A 183 4.06 -17.01 -22.75
C THR A 183 2.59 -17.28 -22.42
N ASP A 184 2.22 -18.46 -21.92
CA ASP A 184 0.87 -18.98 -22.12
C ASP A 184 -0.08 -18.87 -20.92
N THR A 185 0.34 -18.26 -19.80
CA THR A 185 -0.57 -18.02 -18.67
C THR A 185 -0.63 -16.53 -18.31
N PRO A 186 -1.84 -15.94 -18.20
CA PRO A 186 -1.98 -14.57 -17.73
C PRO A 186 -1.33 -14.46 -16.34
N SER A 187 -0.35 -13.55 -16.22
CA SER A 187 0.42 -13.42 -14.99
C SER A 187 -0.51 -13.06 -13.84
N ARG A 188 -0.68 -14.00 -12.90
CA ARG A 188 -1.41 -13.74 -11.66
C ARG A 188 -0.68 -12.62 -10.93
N GLN A 189 -1.39 -11.54 -10.59
CA GLN A 189 -0.83 -10.47 -9.79
C GLN A 189 -0.29 -11.02 -8.47
N VAL A 190 0.97 -10.70 -8.18
CA VAL A 190 1.61 -11.08 -6.92
C VAL A 190 1.28 -10.01 -5.89
N SER A 191 0.78 -10.40 -4.72
CA SER A 191 0.49 -9.45 -3.64
C SER A 191 1.78 -8.97 -2.96
N LEU A 192 1.76 -7.77 -2.37
CA LEU A 192 2.90 -7.23 -1.63
C LEU A 192 3.39 -8.20 -0.55
N LYS A 193 2.47 -8.83 0.19
CA LYS A 193 2.78 -9.86 1.19
C LYS A 193 3.54 -11.04 0.57
N ALA A 194 3.05 -11.59 -0.54
CA ALA A 194 3.70 -12.71 -1.21
C ALA A 194 5.10 -12.32 -1.72
N ALA A 195 5.25 -11.13 -2.29
CA ALA A 195 6.55 -10.62 -2.75
C ALA A 195 7.56 -10.45 -1.59
N LEU A 196 7.12 -9.92 -0.44
CA LEU A 196 7.97 -9.82 0.76
C LEU A 196 8.40 -11.20 1.28
N HIS A 197 7.50 -12.19 1.28
CA HIS A 197 7.84 -13.57 1.64
C HIS A 197 8.85 -14.17 0.65
N ALA A 198 8.64 -13.99 -0.65
CA ALA A 198 9.53 -14.48 -1.71
C ALA A 198 10.95 -13.90 -1.60
N MET A 199 11.10 -12.68 -1.08
CA MET A 199 12.41 -12.05 -0.84
C MET A 199 12.99 -12.33 0.56
N GLY A 200 12.29 -13.12 1.40
CA GLY A 200 12.71 -13.39 2.78
C GLY A 200 12.67 -12.15 3.69
N LEU A 201 11.81 -11.18 3.38
CA LEU A 201 11.64 -9.92 4.15
C LEU A 201 10.46 -10.00 5.14
N ALA A 202 9.56 -10.98 4.98
CA ALA A 202 8.44 -11.18 5.89
C ALA A 202 8.87 -12.02 7.11
N ILE A 203 8.92 -11.39 8.29
CA ILE A 203 9.48 -12.01 9.52
C ILE A 203 8.42 -12.71 10.36
N SER A 204 7.13 -12.35 10.22
CA SER A 204 6.06 -13.01 10.93
C SER A 204 4.79 -13.10 10.08
N PRO A 205 4.11 -14.26 10.04
CA PRO A 205 2.86 -14.42 9.31
C PRO A 205 1.73 -13.54 9.88
N ASN A 206 1.83 -13.14 11.16
CA ASN A 206 0.80 -12.36 11.87
C ASN A 206 1.00 -10.85 11.80
N THR A 207 2.19 -10.35 11.44
CA THR A 207 2.47 -8.89 11.41
C THR A 207 1.79 -8.15 10.25
N HIS A 208 1.10 -8.86 9.37
CA HIS A 208 0.40 -8.32 8.20
C HIS A 208 -1.12 -8.27 8.35
N LYS A 209 -1.67 -8.59 9.53
CA LYS A 209 -3.13 -8.62 9.72
C LYS A 209 -3.78 -7.23 9.70
N GLN A 210 -3.00 -6.17 9.91
CA GLN A 210 -3.48 -4.80 9.88
C GLN A 210 -2.90 -4.07 8.67
N HIS A 211 -3.80 -3.82 7.72
CA HIS A 211 -3.61 -2.99 6.54
C HIS A 211 -3.63 -1.52 6.96
N ARG A 212 -2.48 -0.86 6.83
CA ARG A 212 -2.30 0.56 7.16
C ARG A 212 -1.47 1.16 6.06
N ALA A 213 -2.00 2.20 5.44
CA ALA A 213 -1.43 2.71 4.20
C ALA A 213 0.06 3.05 4.35
N ALA A 214 0.44 3.75 5.43
CA ALA A 214 1.84 4.15 5.64
C ALA A 214 2.77 2.94 5.90
N ASN A 215 2.25 1.87 6.51
CA ASN A 215 3.02 0.65 6.73
C ASN A 215 3.21 -0.11 5.41
N ASP A 216 2.18 -0.14 4.57
CA ASP A 216 2.24 -0.79 3.25
C ASP A 216 3.12 0.00 2.27
N ALA A 217 3.10 1.33 2.32
CA ALA A 217 4.09 2.19 1.68
C ALA A 217 5.52 1.89 2.17
N SER A 218 5.73 1.75 3.49
CA SER A 218 7.04 1.40 4.06
C SER A 218 7.53 0.01 3.63
N ARG A 219 6.65 -0.99 3.64
CA ARG A 219 6.92 -2.35 3.15
C ARG A 219 7.23 -2.35 1.65
N THR A 220 6.58 -1.50 0.88
CA THR A 220 6.88 -1.31 -0.55
C THR A 220 8.31 -0.78 -0.74
N LEU A 221 8.74 0.22 0.05
CA LEU A 221 10.14 0.67 0.04
C LEU A 221 11.10 -0.42 0.50
N GLN A 222 10.72 -1.24 1.49
CA GLN A 222 11.53 -2.36 1.96
C GLN A 222 11.77 -3.39 0.85
N LEU A 223 10.70 -3.73 0.10
CA LEU A 223 10.78 -4.63 -1.04
C LEU A 223 11.66 -4.05 -2.17
N LEU A 224 11.41 -2.79 -2.54
CA LEU A 224 12.20 -2.11 -3.57
C LEU A 224 13.68 -2.02 -3.20
N SER A 225 13.97 -1.70 -1.94
CA SER A 225 15.34 -1.65 -1.40
C SER A 225 16.02 -3.01 -1.51
N GLY A 226 15.29 -4.11 -1.28
CA GLY A 226 15.81 -5.45 -1.48
C GLY A 226 16.20 -5.73 -2.93
N PHE A 227 15.39 -5.30 -3.92
CA PHE A 227 15.77 -5.40 -5.33
C PHE A 227 17.01 -4.54 -5.67
N LEU A 228 17.07 -3.30 -5.17
CA LEU A 228 18.21 -2.43 -5.40
C LEU A 228 19.51 -3.00 -4.83
N MET A 229 19.42 -3.72 -3.70
CA MET A 229 20.52 -4.46 -3.09
C MET A 229 20.74 -5.86 -3.66
N SER A 230 20.12 -6.19 -4.79
CA SER A 230 20.25 -7.48 -5.48
C SER A 230 19.95 -8.69 -4.59
N ARG A 231 18.95 -8.56 -3.70
CA ARG A 231 18.54 -9.69 -2.86
C ARG A 231 17.85 -10.77 -3.70
N PRO A 232 18.10 -12.06 -3.39
CA PRO A 232 17.40 -13.15 -4.05
C PRO A 232 15.89 -13.01 -3.89
N PHE A 233 15.17 -13.32 -4.96
CA PHE A 233 13.72 -13.36 -5.00
C PHE A 233 13.28 -14.76 -5.43
N THR A 234 12.69 -15.52 -4.51
CA THR A 234 12.28 -16.91 -4.73
C THR A 234 10.77 -17.02 -4.57
N PRO A 235 10.00 -17.01 -5.68
CA PRO A 235 8.57 -17.26 -5.67
C PRO A 235 8.21 -18.44 -4.77
N THR A 236 7.46 -18.19 -3.69
CA THR A 236 6.82 -19.30 -3.00
C THR A 236 5.80 -19.92 -3.95
N PRO A 237 5.87 -21.25 -4.22
CA PRO A 237 4.82 -21.91 -4.97
C PRO A 237 3.51 -21.57 -4.26
N SER A 238 2.54 -21.03 -5.00
CA SER A 238 1.25 -20.75 -4.43
C SER A 238 0.70 -22.09 -3.95
N HIS A 239 0.79 -22.36 -2.64
CA HIS A 239 -0.08 -23.31 -2.00
C HIS A 239 -1.47 -22.77 -2.26
N HIS A 240 -2.08 -23.23 -3.34
CA HIS A 240 -3.52 -23.17 -3.47
C HIS A 240 -4.00 -23.76 -2.15
N PRO A 241 -4.66 -22.99 -1.27
CA PRO A 241 -5.42 -23.64 -0.24
C PRO A 241 -6.36 -24.54 -1.03
N HIS A 242 -6.09 -25.84 -1.03
CA HIS A 242 -7.11 -26.80 -1.39
C HIS A 242 -8.29 -26.33 -0.55
N SER A 243 -9.34 -25.94 -1.25
CA SER A 243 -10.64 -25.66 -0.67
C SER A 243 -11.09 -26.97 -0.03
N GLU A 244 -10.55 -27.27 1.15
CA GLU A 244 -11.20 -28.11 2.12
C GLU A 244 -12.47 -27.34 2.45
N SER A 245 -13.52 -27.73 1.74
CA SER A 245 -14.91 -27.50 2.10
C SER A 245 -15.14 -28.14 3.47
N GLY A 246 -14.61 -27.51 4.51
CA GLY A 246 -15.03 -27.70 5.88
C GLY A 246 -16.45 -27.20 5.95
N VAL A 247 -17.40 -28.13 5.79
CA VAL A 247 -18.77 -27.98 6.24
C VAL A 247 -18.68 -27.69 7.73
N HIS A 248 -18.66 -26.40 8.10
CA HIS A 248 -18.90 -25.97 9.46
C HIS A 248 -20.38 -26.22 9.74
N GLU A 249 -20.64 -27.40 10.31
CA GLU A 249 -21.86 -27.71 11.02
C GLU A 249 -21.92 -26.82 12.27
N SER A 250 -22.45 -25.60 12.09
CA SER A 250 -22.82 -24.73 13.21
C SER A 250 -24.02 -25.36 13.91
N ALA A 251 -23.74 -26.13 14.96
CA ALA A 251 -24.73 -26.52 15.94
C ALA A 251 -25.34 -25.26 16.58
N LEU A 252 -26.62 -25.04 16.31
CA LEU A 252 -27.50 -24.13 17.04
C LEU A 252 -27.56 -24.57 18.51
N LEU A 253 -26.75 -23.95 19.37
CA LEU A 253 -26.99 -23.97 20.80
C LEU A 253 -27.89 -22.79 21.16
N VAL A 254 -29.19 -23.03 21.07
CA VAL A 254 -30.22 -22.16 21.66
C VAL A 254 -30.09 -22.29 23.17
N ALA A 255 -29.44 -21.32 23.80
CA ALA A 255 -29.49 -21.16 25.25
C ALA A 255 -30.88 -20.59 25.61
N SER A 256 -31.71 -21.42 26.23
CA SER A 256 -32.96 -20.99 26.85
C SER A 256 -32.67 -20.00 27.97
N ILE A 257 -33.17 -18.77 27.83
CA ILE A 257 -33.17 -17.76 28.89
C ILE A 257 -34.33 -18.10 29.83
N PRO A 258 -34.11 -18.36 31.12
CA PRO A 258 -35.21 -18.49 32.08
C PRO A 258 -35.82 -17.12 32.38
N GLU A 259 -37.14 -17.03 32.24
CA GLU A 259 -37.95 -15.87 32.64
C GLU A 259 -37.81 -15.60 34.14
N SER A 260 -37.34 -14.39 34.47
CA SER A 260 -37.36 -13.85 35.83
C SER A 260 -38.80 -13.54 36.24
N ARG A 261 -39.32 -14.27 37.23
CA ARG A 261 -40.55 -13.93 37.94
C ARG A 261 -40.39 -12.58 38.66
N LYS A 262 -41.39 -11.71 38.55
CA LYS A 262 -41.54 -10.51 39.38
C LYS A 262 -41.98 -10.91 40.80
N PRO A 263 -41.47 -10.26 41.86
CA PRO A 263 -42.04 -10.40 43.19
C PRO A 263 -43.36 -9.62 43.32
N GLU A 264 -44.35 -10.24 43.94
CA GLU A 264 -45.58 -9.61 44.42
C GLU A 264 -45.28 -8.69 45.61
N GLU A 265 -45.88 -7.50 45.62
CA GLU A 265 -45.88 -6.56 46.74
C GLU A 265 -46.83 -7.06 47.85
N VAL A 266 -46.36 -6.99 49.09
CA VAL A 266 -47.16 -7.06 50.33
C VAL A 266 -47.05 -5.71 51.03
#